data_AF-A0A939CC79-F1
#
_entry.id   AF-A0A939CC79-F1
#
_cell.length_a   1.000
_cell.length_b   1.000
_cell.length_c   1.000
_cell.angle_alpha   90.00
_cell.angle_beta   90.00
_cell.angle_gamma   90.00
#
_symmetry.space_group_name_H-M   'P 1'
#
loop_
_entity.id
_entity.type
_entity.pdbx_description
1 polymer ?
#
loop_
_entity_poly.entity_id
_entity_poly.type
_entity_poly.pdbx_seq_one_letter_code
_entity_poly.pdbx_strand_id
1 'polypeptide(L)' 'APSFKNVGRNDPCPCGSGKKFKNCHGKNM' A
#
# COMPACT_ATOMS: atom_id res chain seq x y z
N ALA A 1 -8.22 -9.13 6.69
CA ALA A 1 -7.60 -7.91 6.13
C ALA A 1 -7.16 -8.21 4.70
N PRO A 2 -7.42 -7.32 3.72
CA PRO A 2 -6.98 -7.55 2.34
C PRO A 2 -5.48 -7.82 2.36
N SER A 3 -5.10 -9.00 1.89
CA SER A 3 -3.71 -9.45 1.91
C SER A 3 -2.93 -8.69 0.84
N PHE A 4 -2.43 -7.50 1.18
CA PHE A 4 -1.44 -6.76 0.40
C PHE A 4 -0.06 -7.46 0.41
N LYS A 5 -0.04 -8.80 0.34
CA LYS A 5 1.12 -9.67 0.57
C LYS A 5 2.24 -9.45 -0.45
N ASN A 6 1.94 -8.85 -1.60
CA ASN A 6 2.89 -8.65 -2.70
C ASN A 6 2.96 -7.20 -3.20
N VAL A 7 2.42 -6.22 -2.46
CA VAL A 7 2.55 -4.81 -2.85
C VAL A 7 3.87 -4.28 -2.31
N GLY A 8 4.76 -3.89 -3.22
CA GLY A 8 6.00 -3.22 -2.84
C GLY A 8 5.71 -1.90 -2.14
N ARG A 9 6.54 -1.53 -1.16
CA ARG A 9 6.34 -0.30 -0.38
C ARG A 9 6.33 0.97 -1.23
N ASN A 10 6.98 0.96 -2.39
CA ASN A 10 6.97 2.09 -3.33
C ASN A 10 5.86 2.05 -4.38
N ASP A 11 5.15 0.93 -4.54
CA ASP A 11 4.07 0.80 -5.51
C ASP A 11 2.87 1.69 -5.17
N PRO A 12 2.03 2.04 -6.17
CA PRO A 12 0.75 2.70 -5.91
C PRO A 12 -0.10 1.85 -4.96
N CYS A 13 -0.74 2.51 -4.00
CA CYS A 13 -1.56 1.81 -3.01
C CYS A 13 -2.83 1.26 -3.69
N PRO A 14 -3.12 -0.04 -3.56
CA PRO A 14 -4.27 -0.70 -4.21
C PRO A 14 -5.64 -0.23 -3.70
N CYS A 15 -5.69 0.66 -2.71
CA CYS A 15 -6.92 1.28 -2.23
C CYS A 15 -7.41 2.44 -3.13
N GLY A 16 -6.70 2.76 -4.22
CA GLY A 16 -7.09 3.82 -5.15
C GLY A 16 -6.87 5.25 -4.64
N SER A 17 -6.12 5.44 -3.55
CA SER A 17 -5.90 6.78 -2.96
C SER A 17 -4.89 7.65 -3.72
N GLY A 18 -4.23 7.12 -4.76
CA GLY A 18 -3.13 7.77 -5.48
C GLY A 18 -1.83 7.88 -4.67
N LYS A 19 -1.82 7.46 -3.39
CA LYS A 19 -0.62 7.45 -2.55
C LYS A 19 0.19 6.18 -2.79
N LYS A 20 1.51 6.24 -2.58
CA LYS A 20 2.36 5.03 -2.50
C LYS A 20 1.94 4.17 -1.31
N PHE A 21 2.07 2.85 -1.42
CA PHE A 21 1.70 1.91 -0.38
C PHE A 21 2.34 2.28 0.96
N LYS A 22 3.62 2.68 0.95
CA LYS A 22 4.33 3.12 2.16
C LYS A 22 3.77 4.33 2.87
N ASN A 23 3.03 5.17 2.16
CA ASN A 23 2.43 6.40 2.69
C ASN A 23 0.92 6.23 2.95
N CYS A 24 0.39 5.01 2.84
CA CYS A 24 -1.02 4.70 2.97
C CYS A 24 -1.21 3.45 3.83
N HIS A 25 -1.74 2.35 3.27
CA HIS A 25 -2.01 1.12 4.01
C HIS A 25 -0.76 0.38 4.47
N GLY A 26 0.39 0.66 3.86
CA GLY A 26 1.68 0.17 4.33
C GLY A 26 2.29 1.03 5.42
N LYS A 27 1.76 2.22 5.78
CA LYS A 27 2.47 3.21 6.63
C LYS A 27 2.96 2.66 7.98
N ASN A 28 2.28 1.67 8.54
CA ASN A 28 2.61 1.01 9.81
C ASN A 28 3.08 -0.46 9.64
N MET A 29 3.49 -0.83 8.42
CA MET A 29 4.01 -2.15 8.06
C MET A 29 5.46 -2.01 7.61
#